data_AF-A0A1V6GZ09-F1
#
_entry.id   AF-A0A1V6GZ09-F1
#
_cell.length_a   1.000
_cell.length_b   1.000
_cell.length_c   1.000
_cell.angle_alpha   90.00
_cell.angle_beta   90.00
_cell.angle_gamma   90.00
#
_symmetry.space_group_name_H-M   'P 1'
#
loop_
_entity.id
_entity.type
_entity.pdbx_description
1 polymer ?
#
loop_
_entity_poly.entity_id
_entity_poly.type
_entity_poly.pdbx_seq_one_letter_code
_entity_poly.pdbx_strand_id
1 'polypeptide(L)' 'MEFIALIYLSYVKKRMQDAKLFERWTLQGLLDELDSIELYEVPGHGRILSEVTKKQEQLYRDLGVNPPSL' A
#
# COMPACT_ATOMS: atom_id res chain seq x y z
N MET A 1 -21.13 6.23 -2.30
CA MET A 1 -19.74 5.77 -2.48
C MET A 1 -19.00 5.54 -1.16
N GLU A 2 -19.40 6.18 -0.05
CA GLU A 2 -18.71 6.08 1.25
C GLU A 2 -18.68 4.66 1.85
N PHE A 3 -19.75 3.88 1.70
CA PHE A 3 -19.81 2.51 2.24
C PHE A 3 -18.73 1.58 1.66
N ILE A 4 -18.39 1.73 0.38
CA ILE A 4 -17.36 0.91 -0.27
C ILE A 4 -15.98 1.25 0.29
N ALA A 5 -15.69 2.54 0.48
CA ALA A 5 -14.44 2.98 1.09
C ALA A 5 -14.29 2.42 2.52
N LEU A 6 -15.37 2.38 3.30
CA LEU A 6 -15.35 1.81 4.65
C LEU A 6 -15.09 0.29 4.66
N ILE A 7 -15.55 -0.45 3.64
CA ILE A 7 -15.24 -1.89 3.51
C ILE A 7 -13.74 -2.08 3.29
N TYR A 8 -13.13 -1.31 2.37
CA TYR A 8 -11.69 -1.36 2.14
C TYR A 8 -10.89 -0.93 3.37
N LEU A 9 -11.29 0.16 4.03
CA LEU A 9 -10.62 0.65 5.22
C LEU A 9 -10.71 -0.34 6.38
N SER A 10 -11.87 -0.98 6.56
CA SER A 10 -12.06 -2.04 7.55
C SER A 10 -11.16 -3.24 7.26
N TYR A 11 -11.03 -3.64 5.99
CA TYR A 11 -10.14 -4.71 5.58
C TYR A 11 -8.67 -4.38 5.89
N VAL A 12 -8.19 -3.20 5.49
CA VAL A 12 -6.80 -2.76 5.78
C VAL A 12 -6.57 -2.73 7.29
N LYS A 13 -7.50 -2.15 8.05
CA LYS A 13 -7.41 -2.08 9.51
C LYS A 13 -7.32 -3.48 10.15
N LYS A 14 -8.11 -4.44 9.67
CA LYS A 14 -8.02 -5.83 10.13
C LYS A 14 -6.65 -6.44 9.83
N ARG A 15 -6.15 -6.28 8.60
CA ARG A 15 -4.83 -6.82 8.19
C ARG A 15 -3.70 -6.21 9.01
N MET A 16 -3.76 -4.92 9.31
CA MET A 16 -2.82 -4.26 10.22
C MET A 16 -2.86 -4.85 11.63
N GLN A 17 -4.05 -5.17 12.15
CA GLN A 17 -4.19 -5.77 13.47
C GLN A 17 -3.63 -7.20 13.51
N ASP A 18 -3.94 -8.01 12.49
CA ASP A 18 -3.43 -9.39 12.36
C ASP A 18 -1.89 -9.41 12.26
N ALA A 19 -1.30 -8.44 11.56
CA ALA A 19 0.14 -8.29 11.39
C ALA A 19 0.84 -7.45 12.49
N LYS A 20 0.12 -7.02 13.54
CA LYS A 20 0.64 -6.16 14.63
C LYS A 20 1.26 -4.84 14.17
N LEU A 21 0.84 -4.31 13.03
CA LEU A 21 1.40 -3.09 12.46
C LEU A 21 1.06 -1.84 13.29
N PHE A 22 -0.03 -1.87 14.09
CA PHE A 22 -0.40 -0.75 14.97
C PHE A 22 0.62 -0.42 16.06
N GLU A 23 1.58 -1.30 16.33
CA GLU A 23 2.69 -1.01 17.26
C GLU A 23 3.69 -0.01 16.67
N ARG A 24 3.72 0.14 15.33
CA ARG A 24 4.70 0.97 14.60
C ARG A 24 4.07 1.98 13.65
N TRP A 25 2.82 1.76 13.27
CA TRP A 25 2.13 2.51 12.24
C TRP A 25 0.75 2.95 12.69
N THR A 26 0.39 4.19 12.38
CA THR A 26 -1.01 4.58 12.32
C THR A 26 -1.59 4.13 10.98
N LEU A 27 -2.92 3.98 10.91
CA LEU A 27 -3.59 3.66 9.63
C LEU A 27 -3.28 4.72 8.57
N GLN A 28 -3.32 6.00 8.96
CA GLN A 28 -2.96 7.11 8.06
C GLN A 28 -1.50 7.01 7.60
N GLY A 29 -0.55 6.85 8.51
CA GLY A 29 0.87 6.81 8.16
C GLY A 29 1.24 5.61 7.26
N LEU A 30 0.57 4.47 7.44
CA LEU A 30 0.73 3.33 6.53
C LEU A 30 0.20 3.67 5.13
N LEU A 31 -0.98 4.29 5.03
CA LEU A 31 -1.56 4.68 3.74
C LEU A 31 -0.67 5.72 3.05
N ASP A 32 -0.18 6.72 3.78
CA ASP A 32 0.72 7.75 3.24
C ASP A 32 2.03 7.13 2.69
N GLU A 33 2.60 6.15 3.39
CA GLU A 33 3.80 5.45 2.92
C GLU A 33 3.56 4.70 1.61
N LEU A 34 2.39 4.05 1.48
CA LEU A 34 2.05 3.28 0.28
C LEU A 34 1.60 4.16 -0.89
N ASP A 35 0.97 5.31 -0.61
CA ASP A 35 0.50 6.27 -1.62
C ASP A 35 1.65 6.99 -2.33
N SER A 36 2.85 6.99 -1.73
CA SER A 36 4.07 7.52 -2.37
C SER A 36 4.63 6.67 -3.53
N ILE A 37 4.07 5.48 -3.77
CA ILE A 37 4.47 4.61 -4.89
C ILE A 37 3.71 5.05 -6.14
N GLU A 38 4.44 5.48 -7.16
CA GLU A 38 3.84 6.05 -8.36
C GLU A 38 4.11 5.17 -9.60
N LEU A 39 3.09 5.05 -10.46
CA LEU A 39 3.19 4.40 -11.77
C LEU A 39 2.96 5.46 -12.85
N TYR A 40 4.03 5.80 -13.57
CA TYR A 40 4.00 6.80 -14.63
C TYR A 40 3.78 6.17 -15.98
N GLU A 41 3.04 6.85 -16.86
CA GLU A 41 3.03 6.57 -18.28
C GLU A 41 3.92 7.58 -19.01
N VAL A 42 5.00 7.10 -19.62
CA VAL A 42 5.95 7.93 -20.35
C VAL A 42 5.73 7.74 -21.86
N PRO A 43 5.44 8.81 -22.62
CA PRO A 43 5.29 8.73 -24.06
C PRO A 43 6.49 8.05 -24.73
N GLY A 44 6.21 7.02 -25.53
CA GLY A 44 7.23 6.24 -26.24
C GLY A 44 8.05 5.26 -25.40
N HIS A 45 7.89 5.25 -24.07
CA HIS A 45 8.65 4.37 -23.16
C HIS A 45 7.76 3.43 -22.34
N GLY A 46 6.44 3.62 -22.38
CA GLY A 46 5.48 2.75 -21.69
C GLY A 46 5.30 3.11 -20.21
N ARG A 47 4.94 2.12 -19.38
CA ARG A 47 4.71 2.30 -17.94
C ARG A 47 6.01 2.15 -17.16
N ILE A 48 6.27 3.08 -16.25
CA ILE A 48 7.43 3.09 -15.35
C ILE A 48 6.91 3.13 -13.91
N LEU A 49 7.19 2.10 -13.14
CA LEU A 49 6.94 2.06 -11.70
C LEU A 49 8.13 2.73 -10.99
N SER A 50 7.83 3.66 -10.07
CA SER A 50 8.85 4.26 -9.21
C SER A 50 9.55 3.21 -8.36
N GLU A 51 10.67 3.56 -7.72
CA GLU A 51 11.33 2.66 -6.79
C GLU A 51 10.35 2.25 -5.67
N VAL A 52 10.17 0.94 -5.48
CA VAL A 52 9.48 0.37 -4.32
C VAL A 52 10.55 0.01 -3.30
N THR A 53 10.58 0.75 -2.20
CA THR A 53 11.57 0.52 -1.14
C THR A 53 11.31 -0.81 -0.43
N LYS A 54 12.35 -1.41 0.18
CA LYS A 54 12.19 -2.64 0.99
C LYS A 54 11.15 -2.50 2.10
N LYS A 55 11.02 -1.30 2.66
CA LYS A 55 10.02 -0.98 3.69
C LYS A 55 8.60 -1.08 3.13
N GLN A 56 8.37 -0.51 1.95
CA GLN A 56 7.10 -0.60 1.23
C GLN A 56 6.78 -2.04 0.80
N GLU A 57 7.76 -2.77 0.26
CA GLU A 57 7.58 -4.19 -0.09
C GLU A 57 7.16 -5.03 1.13
N GLN A 58 7.80 -4.80 2.27
CA GLN A 58 7.47 -5.51 3.49
C GLN A 58 6.05 -5.15 3.98
N LEU A 59 5.64 -3.89 3.90
CA LEU A 59 4.27 -3.49 4.23
C LEU A 59 3.22 -4.20 3.37
N TYR A 60 3.43 -4.32 2.06
CA TYR A 60 2.53 -5.11 1.21
C TYR A 60 2.45 -6.57 1.67
N ARG A 61 3.60 -7.20 1.94
CA ARG A 61 3.67 -8.60 2.41
C ARG A 61 3.01 -8.79 3.77
N ASP A 62 3.17 -7.85 4.70
CA ASP A 62 2.54 -7.87 6.02
C ASP A 62 1.01 -7.71 5.91
N LEU A 63 0.53 -6.91 4.96
CA LEU A 63 -0.89 -6.85 4.59
C LEU A 63 -1.34 -8.08 3.77
N GLY A 64 -0.43 -9.01 3.50
CA GLY A 64 -0.61 -10.23 2.71
C GLY A 64 -1.11 -9.96 1.30
N VAL A 65 -0.53 -8.95 0.66
CA VAL A 65 -0.72 -8.57 -0.74
C VAL A 65 0.66 -8.60 -1.41
N ASN A 66 0.72 -8.89 -2.70
CA ASN A 66 1.99 -8.82 -3.41
C ASN A 66 2.39 -7.34 -3.63
N PRO A 67 3.67 -6.98 -3.42
CA PRO A 67 4.17 -5.67 -3.83
C PRO A 67 3.93 -5.45 -5.34
N PRO A 68 3.69 -4.20 -5.77
CA PRO A 68 3.53 -3.90 -7.18
C PRO A 68 4.80 -4.25 -7.97
N SER A 69 4.61 -4.80 -9.16
CA SER A 69 5.66 -5.05 -10.15
C SER A 69 5.16 -4.62 -11.53
N LEU A 70 6.08 -4.24 -12.42
CA LEU A 70 5.79 -4.05 -13.84
C LEU A 70 5.56 -5.38 -14.56
#